data_AF-A0AAU7CES9-F1
#
_entry.id   AF-A0AAU7CES9-F1
#
_cell.length_a   1.000
_cell.length_b   1.000
_cell.length_c   1.000
_cell.angle_alpha   90.00
_cell.angle_beta   90.00
_cell.angle_gamma   90.00
#
_symmetry.space_group_name_H-M   'P 1'
#
loop_
_entity.id
_entity.type
_entity.pdbx_description
1 polymer ?
#
loop_
_entity_poly.entity_id
_entity_poly.type
_entity_poly.pdbx_seq_one_letter_code
_entity_poly.pdbx_strand_id
1 'polypeptide(L)'
;MAAQHLTLSQKLRGHFAYYGITGNADALSRFQYEVTVIWRYWLSRRRRGGDLTWDRCKRLLERYPLPPPRAIHSVCRPVASS
;
A
#
# COMPACT_ATOMS: atom_id res chain seq x y z
N MET A 1 16.99 -4.44 -0.20
CA MET A 1 15.66 -3.92 -0.56
C MET A 1 14.57 -5.00 -0.55
N ALA A 2 14.82 -6.18 -1.11
CA ALA A 2 13.83 -7.28 -1.17
C ALA A 2 13.21 -7.67 0.19
N ALA A 3 14.01 -7.84 1.25
CA ALA A 3 13.48 -8.19 2.57
C ALA A 3 12.57 -7.09 3.17
N GLN A 4 12.91 -5.81 2.96
CA GLN A 4 12.09 -4.68 3.43
C GLN A 4 10.76 -4.61 2.67
N HIS A 5 10.79 -4.82 1.35
CA HIS A 5 9.60 -4.87 0.51
C HIS A 5 8.68 -6.03 0.90
N LEU A 6 9.24 -7.21 1.19
CA LEU A 6 8.48 -8.37 1.63
C LEU A 6 7.71 -8.09 2.94
N THR A 7 8.39 -7.52 3.94
CA THR A 7 7.78 -7.15 5.22
C THR A 7 6.70 -6.10 5.05
N LEU A 8 6.94 -5.06 4.23
CA LEU A 8 5.94 -4.03 3.95
C LEU A 8 4.70 -4.62 3.26
N SER A 9 4.92 -5.49 2.28
CA SER A 9 3.85 -6.16 1.55
C SER A 9 2.98 -7.05 2.45
N GLN A 10 3.59 -7.77 3.40
CA GLN A 10 2.84 -8.58 4.37
C GLN A 10 1.96 -7.72 5.28
N LYS A 11 2.50 -6.61 5.80
CA LYS A 11 1.72 -5.66 6.63
C LYS A 11 0.56 -5.04 5.87
N LEU A 12 0.80 -4.61 4.63
CA LEU A 12 -0.24 -4.05 3.77
C LEU A 12 -1.35 -5.06 3.49
N ARG A 13 -1.02 -6.31 3.16
CA ARG A 13 -2.02 -7.37 2.94
C ARG A 13 -2.88 -7.62 4.18
N GLY A 14 -2.26 -7.69 5.37
CA GLY A 14 -3.00 -7.86 6.62
C GLY A 14 -3.93 -6.68 6.91
N HIS A 15 -3.46 -5.46 6.70
CA HIS A 15 -4.26 -4.24 6.89
C HIS A 15 -5.44 -4.19 5.90
N PHE A 16 -5.20 -4.50 4.63
CA PHE A 16 -6.26 -4.55 3.61
C PHE A 16 -7.26 -5.67 3.85
N ALA A 17 -6.83 -6.81 4.39
CA ALA A 17 -7.74 -7.89 4.81
C ALA A 17 -8.64 -7.48 5.98
N TYR A 18 -8.10 -6.71 6.93
CA TYR A 18 -8.85 -6.26 8.10
C TYR A 18 -9.79 -5.08 7.80
N TYR A 19 -9.35 -4.10 7.02
CA TYR A 19 -10.09 -2.86 6.73
C TYR A 19 -10.75 -2.83 5.36
N GLY A 20 -10.63 -3.89 4.56
CA GLY A 20 -11.17 -4.02 3.22
C GLY A 20 -12.68 -4.24 3.17
N ILE A 21 -13.47 -3.45 3.90
CA ILE A 21 -14.93 -3.48 3.86
C ILE A 21 -15.43 -2.52 2.76
N THR A 22 -16.62 -2.78 2.21
CA THR A 22 -17.26 -1.97 1.17
C THR A 22 -17.34 -0.51 1.58
N GLY A 23 -16.98 0.41 0.68
CA GLY A 23 -16.99 1.85 0.94
C GLY A 23 -15.69 2.43 1.52
N ASN A 24 -14.68 1.60 1.80
CA ASN A 24 -13.41 2.06 2.38
C ASN A 24 -12.26 2.25 1.36
N ALA A 25 -12.56 2.20 0.06
CA ALA A 25 -11.53 2.26 -1.00
C ALA A 25 -10.69 3.55 -0.93
N ASP A 26 -11.31 4.69 -0.64
CA ASP A 26 -10.61 5.98 -0.55
C ASP A 26 -9.64 6.02 0.64
N ALA A 27 -10.03 5.49 1.80
CA ALA A 27 -9.14 5.43 2.95
C ALA A 27 -7.98 4.44 2.71
N LEU A 28 -8.23 3.33 2.02
CA LEU A 28 -7.18 2.37 1.65
C LEU A 28 -6.19 2.98 0.64
N SER A 29 -6.69 3.75 -0.32
CA SER A 29 -5.85 4.50 -1.28
C SER A 29 -5.00 5.55 -0.56
N ARG A 30 -5.61 6.32 0.35
CA ARG A 30 -4.90 7.30 1.19
C ARG A 30 -3.83 6.63 2.05
N PHE A 31 -4.15 5.50 2.69
CA PHE A 31 -3.20 4.75 3.48
C PHE A 31 -2.01 4.26 2.64
N GLN A 32 -2.26 3.71 1.44
CA GLN A 32 -1.20 3.29 0.52
C GLN A 32 -0.30 4.46 0.11
N TYR A 33 -0.89 5.64 -0.13
CA TYR A 33 -0.15 6.86 -0.44
C TYR A 33 0.76 7.27 0.72
N GLU A 34 0.24 7.34 1.95
CA GLU A 34 1.03 7.69 3.14
C GLU A 34 2.18 6.70 3.38
N VAL A 35 1.93 5.39 3.25
CA VAL A 35 2.98 4.37 3.35
C VAL A 35 4.08 4.59 2.30
N THR A 36 3.70 4.98 1.08
CA THR A 36 4.66 5.28 0.01
C THR A 36 5.50 6.52 0.32
N VAL A 37 4.88 7.59 0.83
CA VAL A 37 5.57 8.83 1.23
C VAL A 37 6.56 8.56 2.36
N ILE A 38 6.14 7.82 3.40
CA ILE A 38 6.98 7.45 4.53
C ILE A 38 8.15 6.58 4.06
N TRP A 39 7.89 5.58 3.22
CA TRP A 39 8.95 4.71 2.70
C TRP A 39 9.97 5.51 1.88
N ARG A 40 9.51 6.44 1.04
CA ARG A 40 10.39 7.37 0.31
C ARG A 40 11.25 8.21 1.25
N TYR A 41 10.66 8.81 2.28
CA TYR A 41 11.39 9.61 3.28
C TYR A 41 12.52 8.81 3.95
N TRP A 42 12.21 7.61 4.43
CA TRP A 42 13.20 6.75 5.08
C TRP A 42 14.28 6.23 4.11
N LEU A 43 13.92 6.01 2.84
CA LEU A 43 14.89 5.65 1.80
C LEU A 43 15.82 6.82 1.45
N SER A 44 15.30 8.03 1.32
CA SER A 44 16.10 9.25 1.14
C SER A 44 17.10 9.40 2.29
N ARG A 45 16.65 9.22 3.54
CA ARG A 45 17.48 9.36 4.73
C ARG A 45 18.61 8.32 4.83
N ARG A 46 18.41 7.11 4.29
CA ARG A 46 19.45 6.06 4.26
C ARG A 46 20.46 6.24 3.14
N ARG A 47 20.18 7.10 2.16
CA ARG A 47 21.03 7.26 0.99
C ARG A 47 22.08 8.33 1.25
N ARG A 48 23.36 7.96 1.20
CA ARG A 48 24.50 8.89 1.33
C ARG A 48 24.63 9.94 0.21
N GLY A 49 23.78 9.87 -0.83
CA GLY A 49 23.89 10.69 -2.04
C GLY A 49 22.70 11.63 -2.30
N GLY A 50 21.98 12.03 -1.25
CA GLY A 50 20.86 12.99 -1.33
C GLY A 50 19.48 12.37 -1.55
N ASP A 51 18.49 13.26 -1.69
CA ASP A 51 17.07 12.90 -1.68
C ASP A 51 16.65 11.97 -2.83
N LEU A 52 15.76 11.03 -2.51
CA LEU A 52 15.12 10.15 -3.48
C LEU A 52 13.98 10.92 -4.17
N THR A 53 14.21 11.32 -5.41
CA THR A 53 13.18 11.94 -6.26
C THR A 53 11.99 10.99 -6.47
N TRP A 54 10.80 11.56 -6.70
CA TRP A 54 9.60 10.77 -7.00
C TRP A 54 9.81 9.82 -8.18
N ASP A 55 10.56 10.19 -9.21
CA ASP A 55 10.83 9.31 -10.36
C ASP A 55 11.72 8.12 -10.02
N ARG A 56 12.68 8.29 -9.10
CA ARG A 56 13.45 7.15 -8.58
C ARG A 56 12.59 6.26 -7.69
N CYS A 57 11.68 6.84 -6.92
CA CYS A 57 10.71 6.09 -6.11
C CYS A 57 9.75 5.29 -7.00
N LYS A 58 9.21 5.89 -8.07
CA LYS A 58 8.37 5.20 -9.07
C LYS A 58 9.08 4.00 -9.70
N ARG A 59 10.33 4.16 -10.16
CA ARG A 59 11.16 3.04 -10.66
C ARG A 59 11.40 1.95 -9.61
N LEU A 60 11.50 2.32 -8.34
CA LEU A 60 11.61 1.34 -7.26
C LEU A 60 10.30 0.57 -7.08
N LEU A 61 9.15 1.24 -7.17
CA LEU A 61 7.83 0.64 -7.09
C LEU A 61 7.52 -0.22 -8.32
N GLU A 62 8.03 0.11 -9.51
CA GLU A 62 7.97 -0.77 -10.68
C GLU A 62 8.71 -2.09 -10.43
N ARG A 63 9.88 -2.01 -9.79
CA ARG A 63 10.69 -3.20 -9.44
C ARG A 63 10.15 -3.96 -8.23
N TYR A 64 9.51 -3.26 -7.31
CA TYR A 64 9.00 -3.76 -6.04
C TYR A 64 7.58 -3.24 -5.81
N PRO A 65 6.59 -3.74 -6.56
CA PRO A 65 5.23 -3.22 -6.51
C PRO A 65 4.61 -3.50 -5.13
N LEU A 66 4.00 -2.47 -4.56
CA LEU A 66 3.21 -2.63 -3.33
C LEU A 66 1.89 -3.32 -3.69
N PRO A 67 1.37 -4.19 -2.80
CA PRO A 67 0.08 -4.82 -3.04
C PRO A 67 -1.00 -3.74 -3.22
N PRO A 68 -1.91 -3.92 -4.18
CA PRO A 68 -3.03 -3.01 -4.37
C PRO A 68 -3.99 -3.09 -3.18
N PRO A 69 -4.71 -1.99 -2.85
CA PRO A 69 -5.78 -2.01 -1.87
C PRO A 69 -6.91 -2.92 -2.37
N ARG A 70 -6.96 -4.16 -1.87
CA ARG A 70 -8.04 -5.10 -2.18
C ARG A 70 -9.06 -5.03 -1.05
N ALA A 71 -10.26 -4.54 -1.35
CA ALA A 71 -11.41 -4.69 -0.46
C ALA A 71 -11.84 -6.17 -0.48
N ILE A 72 -11.78 -6.84 0.67
CA ILE A 72 -12.03 -8.28 0.83
C ILE A 72 -13.49 -8.57 1.25
N HIS A 73 -14.24 -7.57 1.70
CA HIS A 73 -15.64 -7.69 2.07
C HIS A 73 -16.54 -6.72 1.29
N SER A 74 -17.16 -7.23 0.23
CA SER A 74 -18.44 -6.71 -0.25
C SER A 74 -19.53 -7.21 0.70
N VAL A 75 -20.07 -6.36 1.59
CA VAL A 75 -21.35 -6.64 2.26
C VAL A 75 -22.47 -6.06 1.41
N CYS A 76 -22.44 -6.31 0.10
CA CYS A 76 -23.65 -6.31 -0.70
C CYS A 76 -24.11 -7.77 -0.79
N ARG A 77 -24.62 -8.32 0.32
CA ARG A 77 -25.56 -9.43 0.22
C ARG A 77 -26.87 -8.77 -0.24
N PRO A 78 -27.35 -8.94 -1.49
CA PRO A 78 -28.76 -8.70 -1.72
C PRO A 78 -29.45 -9.77 -0.86
N VAL A 79 -30.13 -9.34 0.21
CA VAL A 79 -31.08 -10.26 0.84
C VAL A 79 -32.10 -10.54 -0.26
N ALA A 80 -32.19 -11.80 -0.71
CA ALA A 80 -33.25 -12.19 -1.60
C ALA A 80 -34.56 -12.00 -0.81
N SER A 81 -35.34 -11.00 -1.19
CA SER A 81 -36.69 -10.81 -0.68
C SER A 81 -37.50 -12.07 -0.96
N SER A 82 -38.06 -12.66 0.10
CA SER A 82 -39.04 -13.75 0.03
C SER A 82 -40.42 -13.22 -0.35
#